data_AF-A0A165SRR2-F1
#
_entry.id   AF-A0A165SRR2-F1
#
_cell.length_a   1.000
_cell.length_b   1.000
_cell.length_c   1.000
_cell.angle_alpha   90.00
_cell.angle_beta   90.00
_cell.angle_gamma   90.00
#
_symmetry.space_group_name_H-M   'P 1'
#
loop_
_entity.id
_entity.type
_entity.pdbx_description
1 polymer ?
#
loop_
_entity_poly.entity_id
_entity_poly.type
_entity_poly.pdbx_seq_one_letter_code
_entity_poly.pdbx_strand_id
1 'polypeptide(L)'
;MSAGPQPTPPLKSVFHPYLETRSPRGKLGHFIWRRRVWLESTFAMTMLDPWEKIVLVTLWLFLTTVIVTGTVKYLPQHLYFIQRRAVYYIMGREGNIGELVHRASAGWGAASGTEL
;
A
#
# COMPACT_ATOMS: atom_id res chain seq x y z
N MET A 1 39.17 -48.07 -7.05
CA MET A 1 38.67 -47.02 -6.13
C MET A 1 37.16 -47.01 -6.21
N SER A 2 36.50 -47.79 -5.34
CA SER A 2 35.04 -47.95 -5.36
C SER A 2 34.41 -46.81 -4.54
N ALA A 3 33.57 -46.00 -5.18
CA ALA A 3 32.76 -45.01 -4.48
C ALA A 3 31.73 -45.76 -3.61
N GLY A 4 31.86 -45.64 -2.29
CA GLY A 4 30.87 -46.17 -1.36
C GLY A 4 29.48 -45.54 -1.60
N PRO A 5 28.39 -46.22 -1.21
CA PRO A 5 27.04 -45.72 -1.40
C PRO A 5 26.86 -44.37 -0.70
N GLN A 6 26.39 -43.38 -1.46
CA GLN A 6 26.11 -42.04 -0.95
C GLN A 6 25.08 -42.10 0.19
N PRO A 7 25.26 -41.32 1.28
CA PRO A 7 24.31 -41.31 2.38
C PRO A 7 22.95 -40.82 1.87
N THR A 8 21.92 -41.65 2.03
CA THR A 8 20.55 -41.27 1.71
C THR A 8 20.15 -40.08 2.60
N PRO A 9 19.53 -39.02 2.04
CA PRO A 9 19.06 -37.92 2.85
C PRO A 9 18.05 -38.45 3.87
N PRO A 10 18.15 -38.07 5.16
CA PRO A 10 17.29 -38.63 6.18
C PRO A 10 15.85 -38.19 5.94
N LEU A 11 14.91 -39.15 5.98
CA LEU A 11 13.46 -39.02 5.68
C LEU A 11 12.77 -37.79 6.32
N LYS A 12 13.32 -37.28 7.43
CA LYS A 12 12.90 -36.06 8.12
C LYS A 12 12.97 -34.77 7.28
N SER A 13 13.78 -34.70 6.23
CA SER A 13 13.83 -33.49 5.38
C SER A 13 12.63 -33.34 4.46
N VAL A 14 11.90 -34.42 4.19
CA VAL A 14 10.73 -34.41 3.30
C VAL A 14 9.51 -33.76 3.98
N PHE A 15 9.42 -33.86 5.31
CA PHE A 15 8.25 -33.40 6.08
C PHE A 15 8.37 -32.00 6.66
N HIS A 16 9.48 -31.28 6.45
CA HIS A 16 9.67 -29.90 6.94
C HIS A 16 9.80 -28.85 5.80
N PRO A 17 8.81 -28.72 4.90
CA PRO A 17 8.83 -27.66 3.89
C PRO A 17 8.68 -26.24 4.47
N TYR A 18 8.31 -26.12 5.76
CA TYR A 18 8.05 -24.83 6.41
C TYR A 18 9.29 -24.13 6.98
N LEU A 19 10.44 -24.81 7.08
CA LEU A 19 11.63 -24.25 7.74
C LEU A 19 12.59 -23.53 6.79
N GLU A 20 12.45 -23.70 5.47
CA GLU A 20 13.36 -23.07 4.51
C GLU A 20 12.92 -21.62 4.22
N THR A 21 13.06 -20.73 5.21
CA THR A 21 12.85 -19.27 5.03
C THR A 21 14.03 -18.64 4.28
N ARG A 22 14.32 -19.16 3.09
CA ARG A 22 15.39 -18.64 2.24
C ARG A 22 14.97 -17.27 1.69
N SER A 23 15.72 -16.23 2.05
CA SER A 23 15.51 -14.88 1.51
C SER A 23 15.62 -14.93 -0.02
N PRO A 24 14.58 -14.55 -0.77
CA PRO A 24 14.60 -14.60 -2.23
C PRO A 24 15.61 -13.60 -2.80
N ARG A 25 16.43 -14.05 -3.76
CA ARG A 25 17.38 -13.20 -4.49
C ARG A 25 16.63 -12.28 -5.45
N GLY A 26 16.19 -11.11 -4.96
CA GLY A 26 15.57 -10.04 -5.76
C GLY A 26 14.99 -8.92 -4.90
N LYS A 27 14.97 -7.68 -5.40
CA LYS A 27 14.47 -6.50 -4.65
C LYS A 27 12.97 -6.61 -4.29
N LEU A 28 12.15 -6.99 -5.27
CA LEU A 28 10.71 -7.24 -5.08
C LEU A 28 10.45 -8.44 -4.18
N GLY A 29 11.20 -9.54 -4.40
CA GLY A 29 11.12 -10.73 -3.55
C GLY A 29 11.44 -10.42 -2.10
N HIS A 30 12.50 -9.65 -1.85
CA HIS A 30 12.89 -9.23 -0.51
C HIS A 30 11.84 -8.33 0.16
N PHE A 31 11.17 -7.45 -0.60
CA PHE A 31 10.09 -6.62 -0.09
C PHE A 31 8.86 -7.45 0.33
N ILE A 32 8.43 -8.38 -0.53
CA ILE A 32 7.32 -9.28 -0.24
C ILE A 32 7.67 -10.20 0.94
N TRP A 33 8.89 -10.73 0.98
CA TRP A 33 9.40 -11.53 2.10
C TRP A 33 9.35 -10.76 3.41
N ARG A 34 9.84 -9.50 3.43
CA ARG A 34 9.76 -8.64 4.62
C ARG A 34 8.33 -8.38 5.08
N ARG A 35 7.41 -8.13 4.14
CA ARG A 35 5.98 -7.93 4.47
C ARG A 35 5.35 -9.20 5.03
N ARG A 36 5.66 -10.36 4.46
CA ARG A 36 5.22 -11.66 4.95
C ARG A 36 5.75 -11.96 6.35
N VAL A 37 7.04 -11.78 6.59
CA VAL A 37 7.66 -11.97 7.90
C VAL A 37 7.07 -11.02 8.94
N TRP A 38 6.78 -9.77 8.56
CA TRP A 38 6.11 -8.81 9.46
C TRP A 38 4.69 -9.26 9.83
N LEU A 39 3.90 -9.77 8.86
CA LEU A 39 2.58 -10.35 9.13
C LEU A 39 2.66 -11.62 9.98
N GLU A 40 3.69 -12.46 9.79
CA GLU A 40 3.94 -13.64 10.62
C GLU A 40 4.36 -13.27 12.05
N SER A 41 4.97 -12.10 12.27
CA SER A 41 5.47 -11.67 13.58
C SER A 41 4.42 -11.06 14.52
N THR A 42 3.25 -10.66 14.01
CA THR A 42 2.16 -10.17 14.86
C THR A 42 1.58 -11.33 15.67
N PHE A 43 1.67 -11.24 17.00
CA PHE A 43 1.28 -12.26 18.00
C PHE A 43 -0.06 -12.97 17.73
N ALA A 44 -1.06 -12.24 17.23
CA ALA A 44 -2.35 -12.84 16.89
C ALA A 44 -2.23 -13.89 15.77
N MET A 45 -1.32 -13.71 14.82
CA MET A 45 -1.18 -14.57 13.63
C MET A 45 -0.29 -15.80 13.85
N THR A 46 0.47 -15.84 14.95
CA THR A 46 1.23 -17.03 15.37
C THR A 46 0.38 -18.03 16.15
N MET A 47 -0.73 -17.57 16.73
CA MET A 47 -1.67 -18.40 17.52
C MET A 47 -2.85 -18.92 16.70
N LEU A 48 -3.05 -18.37 15.50
CA LEU A 48 -4.14 -18.77 14.59
C LEU A 48 -3.76 -20.01 13.79
N ASP A 49 -4.76 -20.85 13.53
CA ASP A 49 -4.58 -21.99 12.63
C ASP A 49 -4.28 -21.51 11.19
N PRO A 50 -3.52 -22.29 10.39
CA PRO A 50 -3.15 -21.91 9.04
C PRO A 50 -4.34 -21.57 8.14
N TRP A 51 -5.51 -22.19 8.36
CA TRP A 51 -6.72 -21.93 7.59
C TRP A 51 -7.41 -20.62 8.02
N GLU A 52 -7.45 -20.31 9.32
CA GLU A 52 -8.04 -19.07 9.86
C GLU A 52 -7.29 -17.86 9.34
N LYS A 53 -5.96 -17.99 9.23
CA LYS A 53 -5.08 -16.99 8.62
C LYS A 53 -5.49 -16.65 7.19
N ILE A 54 -5.86 -17.65 6.39
CA ILE A 54 -6.31 -17.45 5.00
C ILE A 54 -7.62 -16.66 4.98
N VAL A 55 -8.57 -17.03 5.84
CA VAL A 55 -9.87 -16.34 5.96
C VAL A 55 -9.66 -14.87 6.36
N LEU A 56 -8.83 -14.58 7.36
CA LEU A 56 -8.56 -13.20 7.77
C LEU A 56 -7.91 -12.36 6.67
N VAL A 57 -6.92 -12.90 5.95
CA VAL A 57 -6.25 -12.17 4.87
C VAL A 57 -7.22 -11.89 3.73
N THR A 58 -8.07 -12.85 3.36
CA THR A 58 -9.08 -12.64 2.31
C THR A 58 -10.13 -11.60 2.73
N LEU A 59 -10.59 -11.64 3.98
CA LEU A 59 -11.52 -10.65 4.52
C LEU A 59 -10.89 -9.26 4.55
N TRP A 60 -9.66 -9.13 5.02
CA TRP A 60 -8.93 -7.86 5.07
C TRP A 60 -8.74 -7.26 3.67
N LEU A 61 -8.36 -8.09 2.69
CA LEU A 61 -8.23 -7.67 1.29
C LEU A 61 -9.59 -7.25 0.71
N PHE A 62 -10.65 -7.99 1.01
CA PHE A 62 -12.01 -7.65 0.58
C PHE A 62 -12.45 -6.29 1.13
N LEU A 63 -12.32 -6.06 2.45
CA LEU A 63 -12.63 -4.78 3.08
C LEU A 63 -11.80 -3.64 2.48
N THR A 64 -10.50 -3.85 2.32
CA THR A 64 -9.60 -2.84 1.75
C THR A 64 -10.02 -2.51 0.32
N THR A 65 -10.41 -3.50 -0.48
CA THR A 65 -10.87 -3.29 -1.87
C THR A 65 -12.15 -2.48 -1.91
N VAL A 66 -13.12 -2.77 -1.02
CA VAL A 66 -14.36 -2.01 -0.91
C VAL A 66 -14.08 -0.57 -0.49
N ILE A 67 -13.22 -0.36 0.52
CA ILE A 67 -12.82 0.97 0.98
C ILE A 67 -12.17 1.75 -0.15
N VAL A 68 -11.16 1.19 -0.82
CA VAL A 68 -10.44 1.85 -1.92
C VAL A 68 -11.40 2.19 -3.06
N THR A 69 -12.27 1.26 -3.44
CA THR A 69 -13.27 1.49 -4.50
C THR A 69 -14.26 2.58 -4.10
N GLY A 70 -14.72 2.57 -2.85
CA GLY A 70 -15.59 3.59 -2.27
C GLY A 70 -14.91 4.96 -2.27
N THR A 71 -13.67 5.05 -1.79
CA THR A 71 -12.87 6.28 -1.80
C THR A 71 -12.68 6.80 -3.22
N VAL A 72 -12.21 5.97 -4.16
CA VAL A 72 -11.93 6.42 -5.54
C VAL A 72 -13.20 6.95 -6.23
N LYS A 73 -14.36 6.33 -5.99
CA LYS A 73 -15.63 6.80 -6.60
C LYS A 73 -16.28 7.96 -5.86
N TYR A 74 -16.27 7.95 -4.53
CA TYR A 74 -17.03 8.90 -3.71
C TYR A 74 -16.26 10.18 -3.41
N LEU A 75 -14.95 10.08 -3.21
CA LEU A 75 -14.10 11.20 -2.83
C LEU A 75 -14.06 12.32 -3.89
N PRO A 76 -13.91 12.07 -5.21
CA PRO A 76 -13.85 13.17 -6.19
C PRO A 76 -15.16 13.95 -6.28
N GLN A 77 -16.31 13.26 -6.14
CA GLN A 77 -17.62 13.91 -6.15
C GLN A 77 -17.81 14.82 -4.93
N HIS A 78 -17.39 14.36 -3.75
CA HIS A 78 -17.46 15.15 -2.53
C HIS A 78 -16.49 16.32 -2.49
N LEU A 79 -15.27 16.12 -3.01
CA LEU A 79 -14.27 17.19 -3.11
C LEU A 79 -14.77 18.34 -3.98
N TYR A 80 -15.43 18.05 -5.11
CA TYR A 80 -15.96 19.07 -6.00
C TYR A 80 -17.01 19.98 -5.31
N PHE A 81 -17.87 19.37 -4.50
CA PHE A 81 -18.90 20.10 -3.75
C PHE A 81 -18.31 21.00 -2.67
N ILE A 82 -17.34 20.48 -1.90
CA ILE A 82 -16.66 21.25 -0.84
C ILE A 82 -15.83 22.38 -1.47
N GLN A 83 -15.16 22.13 -2.59
CA GLN A 83 -14.37 23.14 -3.29
C GLN A 83 -15.22 24.33 -3.72
N ARG A 84 -16.38 24.12 -4.36
CA ARG A 84 -17.27 25.23 -4.76
C ARG A 84 -17.66 26.11 -3.58
N ARG A 85 -17.97 25.49 -2.44
CA ARG A 85 -18.30 26.22 -1.20
C ARG A 85 -17.09 26.95 -0.62
N ALA A 86 -15.93 26.31 -0.56
CA ALA A 86 -14.70 26.93 -0.07
C ALA A 86 -14.32 28.17 -0.90
N VAL A 87 -14.44 28.08 -2.24
CA VAL A 87 -14.19 29.22 -3.13
C VAL A 87 -15.18 30.35 -2.89
N TYR A 88 -16.47 30.04 -2.70
CA TYR A 88 -17.48 31.04 -2.36
C TYR A 88 -17.12 31.81 -1.08
N TYR A 89 -16.68 31.10 -0.03
CA TYR A 89 -16.30 31.76 1.23
C TYR A 89 -15.02 32.60 1.13
N ILE A 90 -14.07 32.20 0.29
CA ILE A 90 -12.79 32.92 0.14
C ILE A 90 -12.94 34.15 -0.78
N MET A 91 -13.72 34.05 -1.85
CA MET A 91 -13.82 35.10 -2.88
C MET A 91 -15.14 35.90 -2.84
N GLY A 92 -16.13 35.47 -2.06
CA GLY A 92 -17.45 36.10 -2.00
C GLY A 92 -18.27 35.98 -3.29
N ARG A 93 -17.84 35.13 -4.24
CA ARG A 93 -18.50 34.90 -5.53
C ARG A 93 -18.35 33.43 -5.95
N GLU A 94 -19.35 32.88 -6.64
CA GLU A 94 -19.18 31.60 -7.34
C GLU A 94 -18.06 31.73 -8.38
N GLY A 95 -16.92 31.10 -8.12
CA GLY A 95 -15.75 31.10 -9.00
C GLY A 95 -15.15 29.70 -9.12
N ASN A 96 -14.44 29.44 -10.22
CA ASN A 96 -13.77 28.16 -10.44
C ASN A 96 -12.37 28.19 -9.80
N ILE A 97 -11.94 27.10 -9.18
CA ILE A 97 -10.63 27.02 -8.53
C ILE A 97 -9.48 27.22 -9.51
N GLY A 98 -9.66 26.88 -10.79
CA GLY A 98 -8.67 27.14 -11.83
C GLY A 98 -8.39 28.64 -12.03
N GLU A 99 -9.41 29.48 -11.91
CA GLU A 99 -9.25 30.94 -12.01
C GLU A 99 -8.53 31.51 -10.79
N LEU A 100 -8.83 30.98 -9.60
CA LEU A 100 -8.13 31.32 -8.36
C LEU A 100 -6.64 31.00 -8.43
N VAL A 101 -6.32 29.78 -8.85
CA VAL A 101 -4.94 29.31 -8.94
C VAL A 101 -4.18 30.16 -9.97
N HIS A 102 -4.79 30.48 -11.12
CA HIS A 102 -4.19 31.33 -12.13
C HIS A 102 -3.97 32.78 -11.65
N ARG A 103 -4.91 33.37 -10.91
CA ARG A 103 -4.74 34.72 -10.34
C ARG A 103 -3.70 34.76 -9.23
N ALA A 104 -3.66 33.73 -8.38
CA ALA A 104 -2.67 33.59 -7.33
C ALA A 104 -1.26 33.38 -7.91
N SER A 105 -1.11 32.53 -8.92
CA SER A 105 0.18 32.30 -9.58
C SER A 105 0.64 33.54 -10.35
N ALA A 106 -0.26 34.26 -11.03
CA ALA A 106 0.06 35.51 -11.70
C ALA A 106 0.51 36.61 -10.72
N GLY A 107 -0.16 36.73 -9.55
CA GLY A 107 0.24 37.66 -8.50
C GLY A 107 1.61 37.33 -7.91
N TRP A 108 1.92 36.05 -7.71
CA TRP A 108 3.21 35.59 -7.20
C TRP A 108 4.35 35.83 -8.22
N GLY A 109 4.10 35.54 -9.50
CA GLY A 109 5.07 35.76 -10.58
C GLY A 109 5.42 37.25 -10.76
N ALA A 110 4.43 38.14 -10.65
CA ALA A 110 4.65 39.59 -10.72
C ALA A 110 5.48 40.12 -9.53
N ALA A 111 5.27 39.58 -8.32
CA ALA A 111 6.03 39.98 -7.13
C ALA A 111 7.50 39.51 -7.17
N SER A 112 7.79 38.37 -7.81
CA SER A 112 9.17 37.88 -7.98
C SER A 112 9.99 38.62 -9.05
N GLY A 113 9.35 39.43 -9.90
CA GLY A 113 9.98 40.09 -11.05
C GLY A 113 10.47 41.53 -10.81
N THR A 114 10.26 42.10 -9.62
CA THR A 114 10.59 43.51 -9.31
C THR A 114 11.85 43.69 -8.46
N GLU A 115 12.67 42.64 -8.30
CA GLU A 115 13.92 42.69 -7.51
C GLU A 115 15.21 42.56 -8.34
N LEU A 116 15.24 43.08 -9.58
CA LEU A 116 16.45 43.29 -10.39
C LEU A 116 16.45 44.70 -10.98
#